data_AF-A0A4V3HBW7-F1
#
_entry.id   AF-A0A4V3HBW7-F1
#
_cell.length_a   1.000
_cell.length_b   1.000
_cell.length_c   1.000
_cell.angle_alpha   90.00
_cell.angle_beta   90.00
_cell.angle_gamma   90.00
#
_symmetry.space_group_name_H-M   'P 1'
#
loop_
_entity.id
_entity.type
_entity.pdbx_description
1 polymer ?
#
loop_
_entity_poly.entity_id
_entity_poly.type
_entity_poly.pdbx_seq_one_letter_code
_entity_poly.pdbx_strand_id
1 'polypeptide(L)'
;MQLHGFSIVKGLTKILLEGQELDLHNDYEFRHLDYCIATRRLQLHWVRHAGHWVRPSMPPALTLVCAGVHMLKIRESGDDEHANGEKCLSSIGFLWNAMRDDMDGVASHAASEGCTDLSCIFMSGLSIKIAAIEARITTTTTFR
;
A
#
# COMPACT_ATOMS: atom_id res chain seq x y z
N MET A 1 0.61 -9.40 10.32
CA MET A 1 -0.54 -9.09 9.47
C MET A 1 -0.75 -10.21 8.47
N GLN A 2 -1.96 -10.75 8.37
CA GLN A 2 -2.35 -11.71 7.33
C GLN A 2 -2.92 -10.97 6.11
N LEU A 3 -2.51 -11.34 4.89
CA LEU A 3 -3.10 -10.81 3.65
C LEU A 3 -4.19 -11.76 3.14
N HIS A 4 -5.36 -11.23 2.80
CA HIS A 4 -6.50 -12.01 2.31
C HIS A 4 -6.79 -11.68 0.85
N GLY A 5 -6.70 -12.70 -0.01
CA GLY A 5 -7.07 -12.59 -1.43
C GLY A 5 -6.04 -11.87 -2.31
N PHE A 6 -4.92 -11.41 -1.75
CA PHE A 6 -3.84 -10.78 -2.50
C PHE A 6 -2.47 -11.10 -1.89
N SER A 7 -1.42 -10.90 -2.67
CA SER A 7 -0.02 -10.95 -2.22
C SER A 7 0.80 -9.81 -2.83
N ILE A 8 1.96 -9.52 -2.25
CA ILE A 8 2.91 -8.55 -2.79
C ILE A 8 3.90 -9.30 -3.69
N VAL A 9 4.16 -8.76 -4.87
CA VAL A 9 5.05 -9.37 -5.88
C VAL A 9 6.51 -9.04 -5.54
N LYS A 10 7.45 -9.90 -5.94
CA LYS A 10 8.90 -9.83 -5.62
C LYS A 10 9.64 -8.55 -6.09
N GLY A 11 8.96 -7.57 -6.70
CA GLY A 11 9.50 -6.24 -7.04
C GLY A 11 9.07 -5.12 -6.10
N LEU A 12 8.24 -5.41 -5.08
CA LEU A 12 7.78 -4.46 -4.06
C LEU A 12 7.02 -3.24 -4.58
N THR A 13 6.61 -3.19 -5.85
CA THR A 13 5.74 -2.12 -6.39
C THR A 13 4.38 -2.63 -6.83
N LYS A 14 4.20 -3.96 -6.86
CA LYS A 14 3.01 -4.61 -7.41
C LYS A 14 2.37 -5.55 -6.41
N ILE A 15 1.07 -5.73 -6.58
CA ILE A 15 0.30 -6.77 -5.90
C ILE A 15 -0.25 -7.77 -6.91
N LEU A 16 -0.42 -9.02 -6.50
CA LEU A 16 -1.17 -10.04 -7.23
C LEU A 16 -2.56 -10.13 -6.58
N LEU A 17 -3.60 -9.79 -7.34
CA LEU A 17 -5.00 -9.85 -6.92
C LEU A 17 -5.77 -10.68 -7.93
N GLU A 18 -6.43 -11.75 -7.50
CA GLU A 18 -7.26 -12.62 -8.37
C GLU A 18 -6.54 -13.10 -9.66
N GLY A 19 -5.23 -13.37 -9.56
CA GLY A 19 -4.42 -13.81 -10.70
C GLY A 19 -3.92 -12.67 -11.61
N GLN A 20 -4.24 -11.42 -11.30
CA GLN A 20 -3.78 -10.24 -12.03
C GLN A 20 -2.72 -9.47 -11.24
N GLU A 21 -1.58 -9.18 -11.87
CA GLU A 21 -0.62 -8.22 -11.33
C GLU A 21 -1.10 -6.79 -11.57
N LEU A 22 -1.14 -6.01 -10.50
CA LEU A 22 -1.49 -4.59 -10.49
C LEU A 22 -0.28 -3.79 -10.01
N ASP A 23 0.25 -2.93 -10.88
CA ASP A 23 1.41 -2.10 -10.58
C ASP A 23 1.00 -0.80 -9.88
N LEU A 24 1.18 -0.76 -8.56
CA LEU A 24 0.77 0.39 -7.75
C LEU A 24 1.65 1.63 -7.97
N HIS A 25 2.82 1.47 -8.62
CA HIS A 25 3.72 2.57 -8.96
C HIS A 25 3.33 3.20 -10.29
N ASN A 26 3.16 2.38 -11.34
CA ASN A 26 2.98 2.87 -12.71
C ASN A 26 1.51 3.06 -13.12
N ASP A 27 0.60 2.26 -12.58
CA ASP A 27 -0.77 2.16 -13.07
C ASP A 27 -1.79 2.84 -12.15
N TYR A 28 -1.37 3.25 -10.95
CA TYR A 28 -2.24 3.81 -9.92
C TYR A 28 -1.62 5.03 -9.24
N GLU A 29 -2.48 5.98 -8.88
CA GLU A 29 -2.13 7.17 -8.13
C GLU A 29 -2.76 7.08 -6.73
N PHE A 30 -1.93 7.19 -5.69
CA PHE A 30 -2.40 7.28 -4.31
C PHE A 30 -3.14 8.60 -4.08
N ARG A 31 -4.25 8.54 -3.34
CA ARG A 31 -5.16 9.67 -3.17
C ARG A 31 -5.24 10.16 -1.73
N HIS A 32 -5.50 9.26 -0.81
CA HIS A 32 -5.70 9.59 0.60
C HIS A 32 -5.65 8.34 1.46
N LEU A 33 -5.64 8.57 2.77
CA LEU A 33 -5.82 7.56 3.79
C LEU A 33 -6.95 7.98 4.73
N ASP A 34 -7.69 7.00 5.23
CA ASP A 34 -8.72 7.17 6.24
C ASP A 34 -8.44 6.25 7.42
N TYR A 35 -8.40 6.80 8.64
CA TYR A 35 -8.26 6.01 9.85
C TYR A 35 -9.44 6.21 10.81
N CYS A 36 -10.17 5.13 11.07
CA CYS A 36 -11.26 5.10 12.05
C CYS A 36 -10.75 4.54 13.38
N ILE A 37 -10.60 5.42 14.38
CA ILE A 37 -10.12 5.05 15.72
C ILE A 37 -11.04 4.02 16.38
N ALA A 38 -12.36 4.25 16.32
CA ALA A 38 -13.35 3.42 16.99
C ALA A 38 -13.32 1.95 16.52
N THR A 39 -13.06 1.72 15.24
CA THR A 39 -13.00 0.37 14.64
C THR A 39 -11.57 -0.13 14.43
N ARG A 40 -10.55 0.70 14.74
CA ARG A 40 -9.13 0.44 14.44
C ARG A 40 -8.93 -0.03 13.00
N ARG A 41 -9.54 0.71 12.07
CA ARG A 41 -9.56 0.40 10.64
C ARG A 41 -8.85 1.49 9.86
N LEU A 42 -7.85 1.11 9.09
CA LEU A 42 -7.14 1.98 8.16
C LEU A 42 -7.53 1.61 6.73
N GLN A 43 -7.72 2.63 5.88
CA GLN A 43 -7.93 2.47 4.46
C GLN A 43 -6.94 3.36 3.71
N LEU A 44 -6.28 2.80 2.69
CA LEU A 44 -5.39 3.51 1.78
C LEU A 44 -5.97 3.41 0.38
N HIS A 45 -6.10 4.55 -0.29
CA HIS A 45 -6.89 4.66 -1.52
C HIS A 45 -6.02 4.99 -2.72
N TRP A 46 -6.18 4.20 -3.78
CA TRP A 46 -5.56 4.42 -5.08
C TRP A 46 -6.62 4.51 -6.17
N VAL A 47 -6.35 5.35 -7.17
CA VAL A 47 -7.16 5.47 -8.39
C VAL A 47 -6.29 5.13 -9.58
N ARG A 48 -6.83 4.35 -10.51
CA ARG A 48 -6.14 3.96 -11.73
C ARG A 48 -5.77 5.21 -12.54
N HIS A 49 -4.53 5.28 -13.00
CA HIS A 49 -4.05 6.38 -13.82
C HIS A 49 -4.76 6.39 -15.19
N ALA A 50 -4.96 7.58 -15.76
CA ALA A 50 -5.61 7.76 -17.07
C ALA A 50 -4.65 7.60 -18.26
N GLY A 51 -3.44 7.09 -18.00
CA GLY A 51 -2.40 6.93 -19.00
C GLY A 51 -2.75 5.85 -20.03
N HIS A 52 -2.39 6.07 -21.28
CA HIS A 52 -2.68 5.13 -22.37
C HIS A 52 -1.97 3.76 -22.20
N TRP A 53 -0.93 3.69 -21.37
CA TRP A 53 -0.24 2.46 -21.01
C TRP A 53 -1.03 1.56 -20.04
N VAL A 54 -1.99 2.14 -19.31
CA VAL A 54 -2.76 1.42 -18.29
C VAL A 54 -3.86 0.61 -18.96
N ARG A 55 -3.94 -0.68 -18.63
CA ARG A 55 -4.93 -1.59 -19.24
C ARG A 55 -6.35 -1.21 -18.80
N PRO A 56 -7.31 -1.00 -19.73
CA PRO A 56 -8.69 -0.65 -19.37
C PRO A 56 -9.44 -1.70 -18.55
N SER A 57 -8.97 -2.95 -18.53
CA SER A 57 -9.53 -4.04 -17.72
C SER A 57 -9.14 -3.98 -16.24
N MET A 58 -8.14 -3.19 -15.86
CA MET A 58 -7.75 -3.03 -14.46
C MET A 58 -8.86 -2.35 -13.64
N PRO A 59 -9.02 -2.65 -12.34
CA PRO A 59 -9.95 -1.93 -11.48
C PRO A 59 -9.73 -0.41 -11.53
N PRO A 60 -10.80 0.43 -11.59
CA PRO A 60 -10.63 1.88 -11.63
C PRO A 60 -10.14 2.46 -10.29
N ALA A 61 -10.35 1.74 -9.18
CA ALA A 61 -9.87 2.10 -7.87
C ALA A 61 -9.53 0.85 -7.04
N LEU A 62 -8.52 0.99 -6.20
CA LEU A 62 -8.10 0.00 -5.21
C LEU A 62 -8.14 0.63 -3.82
N THR A 63 -8.56 -0.15 -2.84
CA THR A 63 -8.43 0.24 -1.44
C THR A 63 -7.81 -0.89 -0.66
N LEU A 64 -6.66 -0.62 -0.05
CA LEU A 64 -6.07 -1.50 0.95
C LEU A 64 -6.75 -1.22 2.28
N VAL A 65 -7.46 -2.22 2.80
CA VAL A 65 -8.18 -2.13 4.07
C VAL A 65 -7.43 -2.96 5.09
N CYS A 66 -6.93 -2.32 6.14
CA CYS A 66 -6.31 -2.97 7.30
C CYS A 66 -7.26 -2.94 8.50
N ALA A 67 -7.49 -4.09 9.12
CA ALA A 67 -8.37 -4.22 10.29
C ALA A 67 -7.60 -4.68 11.53
N GLY A 68 -8.03 -4.21 12.70
CA GLY A 68 -7.33 -4.48 13.95
C GLY A 68 -5.96 -3.79 14.00
N VAL A 69 -5.89 -2.55 13.49
CA VAL A 69 -4.68 -1.74 13.52
C VAL A 69 -4.28 -1.46 14.97
N HIS A 70 -3.07 -1.82 15.34
CA HIS A 70 -2.49 -1.60 16.67
C HIS A 70 -1.20 -0.78 16.62
N MET A 71 -0.69 -0.48 15.43
CA MET A 71 0.34 0.54 15.20
C MET A 71 0.11 1.19 13.85
N LEU A 72 0.17 2.52 13.83
CA LEU A 72 0.21 3.35 12.64
C LEU A 72 1.28 4.41 12.85
N LYS A 73 2.30 4.44 11.97
CA LYS A 73 3.30 5.50 11.93
C LYS A 73 3.32 6.11 10.54
N ILE A 74 3.35 7.43 10.49
CA ILE A 74 3.43 8.19 9.25
C ILE A 74 4.60 9.15 9.39
N ARG A 75 5.51 9.10 8.43
CA ARG A 75 6.53 10.13 8.23
C ARG A 75 6.10 10.96 7.03
N GLU A 76 6.09 12.27 7.21
CA GLU A 76 5.77 13.24 6.15
C GLU A 76 6.77 13.15 4.99
N SER A 77 6.38 13.71 3.84
CA SER A 77 7.28 13.87 2.71
C SER A 77 8.52 14.70 3.11
N GLY A 78 9.67 14.35 2.52
CA GLY A 78 10.87 15.17 2.60
C GLY A 78 10.89 16.24 1.51
N ASP A 79 12.06 16.85 1.32
CA ASP A 79 12.35 17.67 0.14
C ASP A 79 12.40 16.74 -1.09
N ASP A 80 11.26 16.60 -1.78
CA ASP A 80 11.13 15.78 -2.97
C ASP A 80 11.30 16.63 -4.24
N GLU A 81 12.17 16.17 -5.14
CA GLU A 81 12.35 16.77 -6.46
C GLU A 81 11.27 16.29 -7.46
N HIS A 82 10.54 15.21 -7.14
CA HIS A 82 9.50 14.66 -8.00
C HIS A 82 8.16 15.36 -7.78
N ALA A 83 7.60 15.93 -8.85
CA ALA A 83 6.25 16.49 -8.81
C ALA A 83 5.21 15.40 -8.45
N ASN A 84 4.47 15.61 -7.36
CA ASN A 84 3.47 14.67 -6.82
C ASN A 84 4.05 13.32 -6.35
N GLY A 85 5.31 13.24 -5.91
CA GLY A 85 5.90 11.97 -5.47
C GLY A 85 5.17 11.34 -4.27
N GLU A 86 4.41 12.11 -3.49
CA GLU A 86 3.52 11.59 -2.43
C GLU A 86 2.37 10.74 -2.96
N LYS A 87 2.06 10.84 -4.25
CA LYS A 87 1.01 10.08 -4.91
C LYS A 87 1.54 8.84 -5.64
N CYS A 88 2.86 8.72 -5.79
CA CYS A 88 3.50 7.62 -6.49
C CYS A 88 4.16 6.67 -5.48
N LEU A 89 3.72 5.42 -5.45
CA LEU A 89 4.28 4.41 -4.55
C LEU A 89 5.70 4.05 -5.00
N SER A 90 6.70 4.24 -4.16
CA SER A 90 8.06 3.75 -4.40
C SER A 90 8.19 2.27 -4.04
N SER A 91 7.65 1.85 -2.89
CA SER A 91 7.64 0.44 -2.49
C SER A 91 6.53 0.09 -1.48
N ILE A 92 6.14 -1.19 -1.47
CA ILE A 92 5.24 -1.83 -0.53
C ILE A 92 5.81 -3.20 -0.16
N GLY A 93 5.78 -3.52 1.13
CA GLY A 93 6.20 -4.82 1.63
C GLY A 93 6.21 -4.91 3.14
N PHE A 94 6.69 -6.04 3.64
CA PHE A 94 6.80 -6.30 5.07
C PHE A 94 8.11 -5.78 5.64
N LEU A 95 8.05 -5.33 6.89
CA LEU A 95 9.17 -4.88 7.69
C LEU A 95 9.28 -5.73 8.96
N TRP A 96 10.51 -5.91 9.44
CA TRP A 96 10.76 -6.54 10.72
C TRP A 96 10.12 -5.74 11.85
N ASN A 97 9.40 -6.41 12.75
CA ASN A 97 8.71 -5.80 13.88
C ASN A 97 9.66 -5.02 14.82
N ALA A 98 10.93 -5.42 14.88
CA ALA A 98 11.97 -4.71 15.63
C ALA A 98 12.44 -3.41 14.97
N MET A 99 12.16 -3.20 13.67
CA MET A 99 12.59 -2.04 12.88
C MET A 99 11.47 -1.00 12.72
N ARG A 100 10.52 -0.96 13.65
CA ARG A 100 9.39 -0.01 13.61
C ARG A 100 9.80 1.46 13.58
N ASP A 101 11.02 1.80 13.98
CA ASP A 101 11.56 3.16 13.93
C ASP A 101 12.25 3.50 12.58
N ASP A 102 12.65 2.51 11.78
CA ASP A 102 13.31 2.71 10.48
C ASP A 102 12.31 2.99 9.35
N MET A 103 12.00 4.26 9.10
CA MET A 103 10.93 4.66 8.18
C MET A 103 11.24 4.46 6.68
N ASP A 104 12.45 3.99 6.32
CA ASP A 104 12.90 3.86 4.93
C ASP A 104 12.95 2.41 4.41
N GLY A 105 12.63 1.44 5.27
CA GLY A 105 12.82 0.03 4.99
C GLY A 105 11.58 -0.72 4.49
N VAL A 106 11.81 -1.59 3.50
CA VAL A 106 11.02 -2.79 3.24
C VAL A 106 11.96 -3.99 3.24
N ALA A 107 11.63 -5.03 4.00
CA ALA A 107 12.48 -6.21 4.15
C ALA A 107 12.07 -7.37 3.23
N SER A 108 10.78 -7.54 2.96
CA SER A 108 10.26 -8.71 2.24
C SER A 108 8.95 -8.43 1.52
N HIS A 109 8.67 -9.18 0.46
CA HIS A 109 7.36 -9.22 -0.20
C HIS A 109 6.37 -10.18 0.51
N ALA A 110 6.86 -11.05 1.39
CA ALA A 110 6.07 -12.04 2.11
C ALA A 110 6.27 -11.89 3.62
N ALA A 111 5.18 -12.03 4.37
CA ALA A 111 5.23 -12.04 5.82
C ALA A 111 5.95 -13.31 6.32
N SER A 112 6.69 -13.17 7.40
CA SER A 112 7.32 -14.28 8.12
C SER A 112 7.29 -14.01 9.62
N GLU A 113 7.75 -14.97 10.43
CA GLU A 113 7.91 -14.74 11.87
C GLU A 113 8.77 -13.48 12.11
N GLY A 114 8.25 -12.53 12.89
CA GLY A 114 8.93 -11.26 13.17
C GLY A 114 8.98 -10.25 12.01
N CYS A 115 8.46 -10.57 10.81
CA CYS A 115 8.37 -9.67 9.65
C CYS A 115 6.92 -9.57 9.20
N THR A 116 6.13 -8.81 9.95
CA THR A 116 4.66 -8.84 9.82
C THR A 116 4.00 -7.47 9.73
N ASP A 117 4.76 -6.40 9.92
CA ASP A 117 4.27 -5.03 9.77
C ASP A 117 4.39 -4.63 8.30
N LEU A 118 3.38 -3.96 7.76
CA LEU A 118 3.37 -3.49 6.38
C LEU A 118 3.97 -2.08 6.32
N SER A 119 4.79 -1.82 5.29
CA SER A 119 5.38 -0.53 4.98
C SER A 119 4.99 -0.14 3.56
N CYS A 120 4.51 1.09 3.38
CA CYS A 120 4.26 1.73 2.09
C CYS A 120 5.08 3.01 2.03
N ILE A 121 6.03 3.06 1.09
CA ILE A 121 6.94 4.19 0.90
C ILE A 121 6.62 4.82 -0.45
N PHE A 122 6.55 6.14 -0.49
CA PHE A 122 6.24 6.92 -1.68
C PHE A 122 7.49 7.62 -2.22
N MET A 123 7.46 8.06 -3.47
CA MET A 123 8.60 8.71 -4.12
C MET A 123 9.05 9.98 -3.39
N SER A 124 8.15 10.64 -2.67
CA SER A 124 8.48 11.81 -1.84
C SER A 124 9.09 11.52 -0.48
N GLY A 125 9.38 10.25 -0.17
CA GLY A 125 9.85 9.84 1.14
C GLY A 125 8.74 9.76 2.21
N LEU A 126 7.49 10.15 1.87
CA LEU A 126 6.31 9.81 2.67
C LEU A 126 6.33 8.30 2.92
N SER A 127 6.16 7.91 4.18
CA SER A 127 6.23 6.51 4.58
C SER A 127 5.14 6.22 5.60
N ILE A 128 4.35 5.16 5.31
CA ILE A 128 3.23 4.72 6.12
C ILE A 128 3.52 3.29 6.58
N LYS A 129 3.66 3.11 7.89
CA LYS A 129 3.84 1.80 8.51
C LYS A 129 2.64 1.38 9.32
N ILE A 130 2.31 0.10 9.22
CA ILE A 130 1.04 -0.45 9.67
C ILE A 130 1.31 -1.80 10.34
N ALA A 131 0.99 -1.90 11.63
CA ALA A 131 0.78 -3.19 12.26
C ALA A 131 -0.72 -3.41 12.44
N ALA A 132 -1.24 -4.46 11.83
CA ALA A 132 -2.65 -4.84 11.91
C ALA A 132 -2.78 -6.37 11.94
N ILE A 133 -3.96 -6.84 12.32
CA ILE A 133 -4.27 -8.28 12.33
C ILE A 133 -4.28 -8.78 10.88
N GLU A 134 -5.00 -8.10 10.01
CA GLU A 134 -5.25 -8.52 8.64
C GLU A 134 -5.35 -7.34 7.69
N ALA A 135 -5.15 -7.62 6.40
CA ALA A 135 -5.42 -6.71 5.32
C ALA A 135 -6.07 -7.41 4.12
N ARG A 136 -6.86 -6.65 3.37
CA ARG A 136 -7.53 -7.08 2.12
C ARG A 136 -7.54 -5.93 1.12
N ILE A 137 -7.64 -6.26 -0.16
CA ILE A 137 -7.91 -5.27 -1.21
C ILE A 137 -9.41 -5.30 -1.52
N THR A 138 -10.04 -4.13 -1.56
CA THR A 138 -11.36 -3.96 -2.15
C THR A 138 -11.24 -3.15 -3.43
N THR A 139 -11.92 -3.59 -4.48
CA THR A 139 -12.02 -2.87 -5.74
C THR A 139 -13.38 -2.20 -5.81
N THR A 140 -13.46 -0.99 -6.35
CA THR A 140 -14.76 -0.43 -6.76
C THR A 140 -14.95 -0.78 -8.23
N THR A 141 -15.91 -1.64 -8.53
CA THR A 141 -16.43 -1.76 -9.89
C THR A 141 -17.37 -0.58 -10.11
N THR A 142 -17.04 0.33 -11.03
CA THR A 142 -18.06 1.23 -11.57
C THR A 142 -19.06 0.35 -12.30
N PHE A 143 -20.19 0.03 -11.64
CA PHE A 143 -21.39 -0.39 -12.33
C PHE A 143 -21.81 0.77 -13.24
N ARG A 144 -21.84 0.52 -14.54
CA ARG A 144 -22.49 1.41 -15.50
C ARG A 144 -24.00 1.31 -15.35
#